data_AF-A0A141RIS1-F1
#
_entry.id   AF-A0A141RIS1-F1
#
_cell.length_a   1.000
_cell.length_b   1.000
_cell.length_c   1.000
_cell.angle_alpha   90.00
_cell.angle_beta   90.00
_cell.angle_gamma   90.00
#
_symmetry.space_group_name_H-M   'P 1'
#
loop_
_entity.id
_entity.type
_entity.pdbx_description
1 polymer ?
#
loop_
_entity_poly.entity_id
_entity_poly.type
_entity_poly.pdbx_seq_one_letter_code
_entity_poly.pdbx_strand_id
1 'polypeptide(L)'
;GRNCHLFEMTRKWAYRAIRQGWPAFSQWLEAVIQRVEMYNASLPVPLSLAECRAIGKSIAKYTHRNFTPETFAQYVADTHTPEIQAARGRKGGSKSKRSTVATSARTLKPWEALGISRAWYYQLKKRGLVE
;
A
#
# COMPACT_ATOMS: atom_id res chain seq x y z
N GLY A 1 -17.96 19.32 -4.42
CA GLY A 1 -19.23 18.69 -4.00
C GLY A 1 -19.08 17.19 -3.80
N ARG A 2 -20.13 16.51 -3.29
CA ARG A 2 -20.13 15.06 -2.97
C ARG A 2 -19.76 14.16 -4.14
N ASN A 3 -20.31 14.45 -5.33
CA ASN A 3 -19.99 13.70 -6.56
C ASN A 3 -18.48 13.71 -6.86
N CYS A 4 -17.85 14.90 -6.89
CA CYS A 4 -16.41 15.04 -7.13
C CYS A 4 -15.58 14.30 -6.07
N HIS A 5 -16.01 14.34 -4.81
CA HIS A 5 -15.34 13.63 -3.71
C HIS A 5 -15.34 12.12 -3.93
N LEU A 6 -16.51 11.53 -4.22
CA LEU A 6 -16.63 10.10 -4.51
C LEU A 6 -15.84 9.70 -5.77
N PHE A 7 -15.86 10.53 -6.80
CA PHE A 7 -15.09 10.31 -8.01
C PHE A 7 -13.57 10.29 -7.74
N GLU A 8 -13.06 11.29 -7.02
CA GLU A 8 -11.65 11.42 -6.66
C GLU A 8 -11.13 10.25 -5.82
N MET A 9 -11.92 9.82 -4.83
CA MET A 9 -11.58 8.67 -4.00
C MET A 9 -11.58 7.37 -4.80
N THR A 10 -12.67 7.14 -5.56
CA THR A 10 -12.86 5.89 -6.29
C THR A 10 -11.86 5.73 -7.42
N ARG A 11 -11.57 6.79 -8.20
CA ARG A 11 -10.65 6.68 -9.35
C ARG A 11 -9.23 6.30 -8.90
N LYS A 12 -8.74 6.87 -7.80
CA LYS A 12 -7.39 6.59 -7.28
C LYS A 12 -7.26 5.14 -6.82
N TRP A 13 -8.31 4.61 -6.20
CA TRP A 13 -8.39 3.19 -5.91
C TRP A 13 -8.42 2.35 -7.19
N ALA A 14 -9.28 2.71 -8.15
CA ALA A 14 -9.50 1.96 -9.40
C ALA A 14 -8.21 1.81 -10.23
N TYR A 15 -7.38 2.87 -10.31
CA TYR A 15 -6.09 2.85 -11.02
C TYR A 15 -5.11 1.79 -10.51
N ARG A 16 -5.28 1.35 -9.25
CA ARG A 16 -4.48 0.30 -8.65
C ARG A 16 -5.22 -1.04 -8.65
N ALA A 17 -6.50 -1.02 -8.35
CA ALA A 17 -7.31 -2.23 -8.18
C ALA A 17 -7.54 -3.00 -9.47
N ILE A 18 -7.59 -2.34 -10.63
CA ILE A 18 -7.77 -3.03 -11.93
C ILE A 18 -6.67 -4.07 -12.21
N ARG A 19 -5.47 -3.89 -11.62
CA ARG A 19 -4.33 -4.81 -11.76
C ARG A 19 -4.49 -6.10 -10.94
N GLN A 20 -5.52 -6.22 -10.11
CA GLN A 20 -5.82 -7.43 -9.33
C GLN A 20 -6.59 -8.44 -10.19
N GLY A 21 -5.94 -8.93 -11.25
CA GLY A 21 -6.49 -9.97 -12.11
C GLY A 21 -7.14 -9.47 -13.41
N TRP A 22 -7.05 -8.17 -13.73
CA TRP A 22 -7.53 -7.61 -15.01
C TRP A 22 -8.92 -8.12 -15.42
N PRO A 23 -9.94 -7.89 -14.56
CA PRO A 23 -11.25 -8.51 -14.73
C PRO A 23 -11.95 -8.05 -16.01
N ALA A 24 -12.81 -8.91 -16.54
CA ALA A 24 -13.71 -8.55 -17.64
C ALA A 24 -14.58 -7.34 -17.27
N PHE A 25 -14.95 -6.54 -18.27
CA PHE A 25 -15.62 -5.25 -18.06
C PHE A 25 -16.88 -5.32 -17.19
N SER A 26 -17.71 -6.37 -17.32
CA SER A 26 -18.92 -6.53 -16.51
C SER A 26 -18.61 -6.64 -15.02
N GLN A 27 -17.70 -7.55 -14.65
CA GLN A 27 -17.23 -7.72 -13.28
C GLN A 27 -16.54 -6.46 -12.76
N TRP A 28 -15.73 -5.81 -13.61
CA TRP A 28 -15.07 -4.56 -13.26
C TRP A 28 -16.07 -3.43 -12.99
N LEU A 29 -17.09 -3.30 -13.82
CA LEU A 29 -18.14 -2.30 -13.66
C LEU A 29 -18.86 -2.47 -12.33
N GLU A 30 -19.25 -3.70 -11.99
CA GLU A 30 -19.89 -4.02 -10.71
C GLU A 30 -18.99 -3.68 -9.52
N ALA A 31 -17.72 -4.10 -9.57
CA ALA A 31 -16.75 -3.82 -8.50
C ALA A 31 -16.54 -2.32 -8.28
N VAL A 32 -16.46 -1.52 -9.36
CA VAL A 32 -16.30 -0.07 -9.24
C VAL A 32 -17.57 0.60 -8.69
N ILE A 33 -18.77 0.19 -9.15
CA ILE A 33 -20.04 0.71 -8.61
C ILE A 33 -20.15 0.40 -7.12
N GLN A 34 -19.89 -0.85 -6.72
CA GLN A 34 -19.91 -1.26 -5.32
C GLN A 34 -18.93 -0.44 -4.48
N ARG A 35 -17.75 -0.11 -5.02
CA ARG A 35 -16.79 0.76 -4.34
C ARG A 35 -17.30 2.19 -4.15
N VAL A 36 -17.98 2.75 -5.15
CA VAL A 36 -18.61 4.07 -5.03
C VAL A 36 -19.69 4.02 -3.95
N GLU A 37 -20.54 3.01 -3.96
CA GLU A 37 -21.61 2.82 -2.97
C GLU A 37 -21.06 2.70 -1.54
N MET A 38 -19.97 1.97 -1.35
CA MET A 38 -19.27 1.84 -0.07
C MET A 38 -18.78 3.21 0.45
N TYR A 39 -18.16 4.03 -0.40
CA TYR A 39 -17.75 5.38 -0.01
C TYR A 39 -18.95 6.31 0.20
N ASN A 40 -20.01 6.16 -0.59
CA ASN A 40 -21.24 6.93 -0.46
C ASN A 40 -21.94 6.68 0.87
N ALA A 41 -21.94 5.44 1.36
CA ALA A 41 -22.50 5.06 2.66
C ALA A 41 -21.78 5.71 3.85
N SER A 42 -20.54 6.19 3.66
CA SER A 42 -19.77 6.89 4.69
C SER A 42 -20.06 8.40 4.73
N LEU A 43 -20.85 8.94 3.79
CA LEU A 43 -21.19 10.37 3.75
C LEU A 43 -22.33 10.69 4.72
N PRO A 44 -22.31 11.86 5.39
CA PRO A 44 -23.42 12.29 6.24
C PRO A 44 -24.76 12.40 5.48
N VAL A 45 -24.70 12.79 4.21
CA VAL A 45 -25.86 12.82 3.31
C VAL A 45 -25.48 12.11 2.00
N PRO A 46 -25.85 10.83 1.86
CA PRO A 46 -25.54 10.04 0.67
C PRO A 46 -26.13 10.61 -0.62
N LEU A 47 -25.49 10.29 -1.75
CA LEU A 47 -26.06 10.45 -3.09
C LEU A 47 -27.04 9.32 -3.41
N SER A 48 -27.84 9.52 -4.46
CA SER A 48 -28.71 8.48 -4.99
C SER A 48 -27.91 7.31 -5.59
N LEU A 49 -28.52 6.12 -5.64
CA LEU A 49 -27.91 4.95 -6.28
C LEU A 49 -27.68 5.18 -7.78
N ALA A 50 -28.56 5.95 -8.44
CA ALA A 50 -28.39 6.30 -9.85
C ALA A 50 -27.12 7.13 -10.09
N GLU A 51 -26.85 8.11 -9.24
CA GLU A 51 -25.61 8.89 -9.30
C GLU A 51 -24.37 8.03 -9.00
N CYS A 52 -24.45 7.12 -8.02
CA CYS A 52 -23.36 6.19 -7.71
C CYS A 52 -23.02 5.32 -8.94
N ARG A 53 -24.04 4.78 -9.61
CA ARG A 53 -23.88 4.02 -10.85
C ARG A 53 -23.27 4.85 -11.97
N ALA A 54 -23.66 6.12 -12.11
CA ALA A 54 -23.10 7.02 -13.11
C ALA A 54 -21.59 7.28 -12.88
N ILE A 55 -21.20 7.57 -11.63
CA ILE A 55 -19.79 7.72 -11.23
C ILE A 55 -19.02 6.43 -11.52
N GLY A 56 -19.55 5.29 -11.06
CA GLY A 56 -18.90 3.99 -11.21
C GLY A 56 -18.70 3.62 -12.68
N LYS A 57 -19.73 3.83 -13.52
CA LYS A 57 -19.67 3.58 -14.97
C LYS A 57 -18.64 4.45 -15.67
N SER A 58 -18.53 5.73 -15.30
CA SER A 58 -17.52 6.64 -15.84
C SER A 58 -16.10 6.14 -15.55
N ILE A 59 -15.82 5.82 -14.29
CA ILE A 59 -14.50 5.33 -13.85
C ILE A 59 -14.18 3.98 -14.48
N ALA A 60 -15.13 3.04 -14.46
CA ALA A 60 -14.94 1.70 -15.01
C ALA A 60 -14.61 1.73 -16.50
N LYS A 61 -15.36 2.52 -17.29
CA LYS A 61 -15.10 2.69 -18.73
C LYS A 61 -13.71 3.26 -18.99
N TYR A 62 -13.34 4.33 -18.28
CA TYR A 62 -12.04 4.96 -18.48
C TYR A 62 -10.89 4.01 -18.11
N THR A 63 -11.00 3.34 -16.96
CA THR A 63 -9.93 2.45 -16.49
C THR A 63 -9.79 1.23 -17.39
N HIS A 64 -10.89 0.55 -17.73
CA HIS A 64 -10.85 -0.62 -18.59
C HIS A 64 -10.37 -0.33 -20.02
N ARG A 65 -10.58 0.90 -20.52
CA ARG A 65 -10.10 1.30 -21.85
C ARG A 65 -8.61 1.61 -21.87
N ASN A 66 -8.08 2.28 -20.84
CA ASN A 66 -6.74 2.87 -20.89
C ASN A 66 -5.69 2.09 -20.07
N PHE A 67 -6.13 1.27 -19.11
CA PHE A 67 -5.23 0.50 -18.24
C PHE A 67 -5.25 -0.94 -18.71
N THR A 68 -4.13 -1.39 -19.25
CA THR A 68 -3.92 -2.76 -19.69
C THR A 68 -2.58 -3.27 -19.14
N PRO A 69 -2.33 -4.59 -19.17
CA PRO A 69 -1.02 -5.13 -18.81
C PRO A 69 0.13 -4.45 -19.55
N GLU A 70 -0.06 -4.16 -20.84
CA GLU A 70 0.95 -3.55 -21.71
C GLU A 70 1.20 -2.09 -21.34
N THR A 71 0.14 -1.29 -21.14
CA THR A 71 0.31 0.12 -20.75
C THR A 71 0.92 0.24 -19.35
N PHE A 72 0.63 -0.71 -18.46
CA PHE A 72 1.29 -0.79 -17.17
C PHE A 72 2.76 -1.22 -17.28
N ALA A 73 3.09 -2.21 -18.12
CA ALA A 73 4.47 -2.62 -18.37
C ALA A 73 5.30 -1.47 -18.93
N GLN A 74 4.76 -0.72 -19.88
CA GLN A 74 5.41 0.49 -20.42
C GLN A 74 5.63 1.54 -19.32
N TYR A 75 4.59 1.83 -18.52
CA TYR A 75 4.73 2.74 -17.38
C TYR A 75 5.82 2.30 -16.39
N VAL A 76 5.94 0.99 -16.13
CA VAL A 76 7.00 0.46 -15.26
C VAL A 76 8.37 0.67 -15.90
N ALA A 77 8.53 0.35 -17.19
CA ALA A 77 9.77 0.59 -17.91
C ALA A 77 10.20 2.06 -17.86
N ASP A 78 9.26 2.99 -18.07
CA ASP A 78 9.55 4.44 -18.10
C ASP A 78 9.86 5.02 -16.71
N THR A 79 9.27 4.47 -15.65
CA THR A 79 9.29 5.11 -14.31
C THR A 79 10.03 4.33 -13.23
N HIS A 80 10.45 3.10 -13.50
CA HIS A 80 11.16 2.23 -12.55
C HIS A 80 12.60 1.95 -12.97
N THR A 81 13.20 2.83 -13.77
CA THR A 81 14.64 2.72 -14.07
C THR A 81 15.47 2.73 -12.78
N PRO A 82 16.63 2.06 -12.76
CA PRO A 82 17.51 2.02 -11.59
C PRO A 82 17.82 3.40 -11.04
N GLU A 83 18.00 4.40 -11.90
CA GLU A 83 18.31 5.78 -11.55
C GLU A 83 17.16 6.44 -10.80
N ILE A 84 15.92 6.30 -11.31
CA ILE A 84 14.72 6.86 -10.69
C ILE A 84 14.47 6.19 -9.33
N GLN A 85 14.59 4.86 -9.26
CA GLN A 85 14.41 4.11 -8.01
C GLN A 85 15.50 4.42 -6.99
N ALA A 86 16.76 4.57 -7.41
CA ALA A 86 17.86 4.98 -6.56
C ALA A 86 17.65 6.40 -6.00
N ALA A 87 17.19 7.34 -6.82
CA ALA A 87 16.87 8.70 -6.38
C ALA A 87 15.73 8.71 -5.34
N ARG A 88 14.65 7.94 -5.59
CA ARG A 88 13.54 7.76 -4.64
C ARG A 88 14.02 7.10 -3.33
N GLY A 89 14.81 6.05 -3.44
CA GLY A 89 15.40 5.31 -2.31
C GLY A 89 16.31 6.18 -1.46
N ARG A 90 17.18 7.00 -2.08
CA ARG A 90 18.04 7.96 -1.36
C ARG A 90 17.23 8.97 -0.57
N LYS A 91 16.18 9.54 -1.18
CA LYS A 91 15.29 10.51 -0.52
C LYS A 91 14.47 9.88 0.62
N GLY A 92 14.04 8.62 0.46
CA GLY A 92 13.35 7.88 1.51
C GLY A 92 14.28 7.52 2.66
N GLY A 93 15.46 6.98 2.32
CA GLY A 93 16.49 6.54 3.26
C GLY A 93 17.01 7.67 4.14
N SER A 94 17.24 8.87 3.58
CA SER A 94 17.72 10.03 4.34
C SER A 94 16.71 10.55 5.37
N LYS A 95 15.42 10.33 5.15
CA LYS A 95 14.34 10.70 6.07
C LYS A 95 14.01 9.59 7.06
N SER A 96 14.13 8.33 6.65
CA SER A 96 13.79 7.19 7.48
C SER A 96 14.81 6.98 8.60
N LYS A 97 14.33 6.62 9.79
CA LYS A 97 15.17 6.15 10.90
C LYS A 97 14.72 4.74 11.27
N ARG A 98 15.68 3.86 11.53
CA ARG A 98 15.38 2.50 11.99
C ARG A 98 15.07 2.53 13.49
N SER A 99 13.88 2.11 13.87
CA SER A 99 13.50 1.92 15.28
C SER A 99 14.17 0.68 15.88
N THR A 100 14.20 0.62 17.21
CA THR A 100 14.61 -0.58 17.93
C THR A 100 13.57 -1.69 17.75
N VAL A 101 14.05 -2.94 17.66
CA VAL A 101 13.17 -4.12 17.58
C VAL A 101 12.88 -4.56 19.02
N ALA A 102 11.62 -4.53 19.44
CA ALA A 102 11.22 -4.77 20.84
C ALA A 102 11.71 -6.14 21.37
N THR A 103 11.63 -7.17 20.54
CA THR A 103 12.00 -8.55 20.87
C THR A 103 13.47 -8.87 20.66
N SER A 104 14.29 -7.91 20.21
CA SER A 104 15.71 -8.18 20.01
C SER A 104 16.45 -8.29 21.34
N ALA A 105 17.47 -9.13 21.40
CA ALA A 105 18.38 -9.20 22.56
C ALA A 105 18.99 -7.82 22.91
N ARG A 106 19.15 -6.93 21.91
CA ARG A 106 19.61 -5.56 22.12
C ARG A 106 18.63 -4.70 22.92
N THR A 107 17.34 -4.97 22.81
CA THR A 107 16.27 -4.25 23.52
C THR A 107 15.91 -4.93 24.84
N LEU A 108 15.78 -6.26 24.85
CA LEU A 108 15.45 -7.04 26.06
C LEU A 108 16.62 -7.10 27.05
N LYS A 109 17.86 -6.96 26.55
CA LYS A 109 19.09 -6.90 27.34
C LYS A 109 19.18 -8.01 28.42
N PRO A 110 19.16 -9.29 28.02
CA PRO A 110 19.17 -10.43 28.98
C PRO A 110 20.38 -10.42 29.92
N TRP A 111 21.50 -9.82 29.51
CA TRP A 111 22.68 -9.65 30.36
C TRP A 111 22.42 -8.80 31.61
N GLU A 112 21.51 -7.82 31.55
CA GLU A 112 21.14 -7.02 32.73
C GLU A 112 20.42 -7.89 33.77
N ALA A 113 19.51 -8.78 33.34
CA ALA A 113 18.82 -9.72 34.21
C ALA A 113 19.78 -10.76 34.84
N LEU A 114 20.84 -11.14 34.11
CA LEU A 114 21.89 -12.03 34.60
C LEU A 114 22.95 -11.33 35.44
N GLY A 115 22.88 -10.01 35.63
CA GLY A 115 23.87 -9.24 36.39
C GLY A 115 25.27 -9.21 35.77
N ILE A 116 25.40 -9.49 34.46
CA ILE A 116 26.69 -9.54 33.74
C ILE A 116 26.78 -8.46 32.66
N SER A 117 28.00 -8.18 32.21
CA SER A 117 28.19 -7.23 31.10
C SER A 117 27.70 -7.83 29.77
N ARG A 118 27.27 -6.96 28.85
CA ARG A 118 26.88 -7.35 27.48
C ARG A 118 27.99 -8.14 26.78
N ALA A 119 29.24 -7.70 26.89
CA ALA A 119 30.37 -8.35 26.25
C ALA A 119 30.56 -9.79 26.77
N TRP A 120 30.46 -9.96 28.10
CA TRP A 120 30.57 -11.27 28.74
C TRP A 120 29.44 -12.21 28.33
N TYR A 121 28.20 -11.72 28.26
CA TYR A 121 27.06 -12.49 27.78
C TYR A 121 27.30 -13.07 26.37
N TYR A 122 27.78 -12.27 25.41
CA TYR A 122 28.06 -12.79 24.07
C TYR A 122 29.26 -13.74 24.02
N GLN A 123 30.25 -13.60 24.92
CA GLN A 123 31.34 -14.57 25.06
C GLN A 123 30.84 -15.90 25.61
N LEU A 124 29.99 -15.88 26.65
CA LEU A 124 29.35 -17.08 27.20
C LEU A 124 28.44 -17.76 26.16
N LYS A 125 27.67 -16.99 25.40
CA LYS A 125 26.81 -17.50 24.33
C LYS A 125 27.62 -18.22 23.26
N LYS A 126 28.78 -17.66 22.86
CA LYS A 126 29.72 -18.31 21.94
C LYS A 126 30.28 -19.63 22.50
N ARG A 127 30.40 -19.75 23.82
CA ARG A 127 30.83 -20.96 24.52
C ARG A 127 29.69 -21.95 24.80
N GLY A 128 28.44 -21.63 24.44
CA GLY A 128 27.26 -22.46 24.70
C GLY A 128 26.79 -22.46 26.15
N LEU A 129 27.22 -21.47 26.96
CA LEU A 129 26.96 -21.42 28.41
C LEU A 129 25.71 -20.59 28.77
N VAL A 130 25.15 -19.86 27.80
CA VAL A 130 23.88 -19.12 27.91
C VAL A 130 23.17 -19.17 26.56
N GLU A 131 21.83 -19.09 26.57
CA GLU A 131 21.00 -19.03 25.35
C GLU A 131 21.12 -17.71 24.59
#